data_AF-A0AAE5P9S3-F1
#
_entry.id   AF-A0AAE5P9S3-F1
#
_cell.length_a   1.000
_cell.length_b   1.000
_cell.length_c   1.000
_cell.angle_alpha   90.00
_cell.angle_beta   90.00
_cell.angle_gamma   90.00
#
_symmetry.space_group_name_H-M   'P 1'
#
loop_
_entity.id
_entity.type
_entity.pdbx_description
1 polymer ?
#
loop_
_entity_poly.entity_id
_entity_poly.type
_entity_poly.pdbx_seq_one_letter_code
_entity_poly.pdbx_strand_id
1 'polypeptide(L)'
;MQMESQLQELYQEIAETVNNMIPEEWERFYFYAQIDESGGRVYFFYKSIRDNSYTYSLDIPKQFNLSELEFNNKEDKLFDLSEQLREIFKENNQELWYSFTLMLDQTGKFSVSFDYTDWLNTDYGFVAQKKIWKYKYLDEAPADEKTKSLLNQYLKEYPNNPI
;
A
#
# COMPACT_ATOMS: atom_id res chain seq x y z
N MET A 1 20.45 -2.57 -14.44
CA MET A 1 20.17 -3.84 -15.14
C MET A 1 19.85 -4.99 -14.17
N GLN A 2 20.74 -5.45 -13.27
CA GLN A 2 20.41 -6.57 -12.37
C GLN A 2 19.35 -6.22 -11.31
N MET A 3 19.48 -5.06 -10.65
CA MET A 3 18.49 -4.59 -9.66
C MET A 3 17.11 -4.36 -10.29
N GLU A 4 17.04 -3.66 -11.42
CA GLU A 4 15.76 -3.32 -12.08
C GLU A 4 14.96 -4.56 -12.48
N SER A 5 15.62 -5.61 -12.98
CA SER A 5 14.93 -6.86 -13.33
C SER A 5 14.41 -7.57 -12.08
N GLN A 6 15.19 -7.63 -11.00
CA GLN A 6 14.74 -8.23 -9.74
C GLN A 6 13.54 -7.47 -9.15
N LEU A 7 13.58 -6.14 -9.20
CA LEU A 7 12.45 -5.30 -8.77
C LEU A 7 11.21 -5.54 -9.62
N GLN A 8 11.36 -5.65 -10.94
CA GLN A 8 10.25 -5.93 -11.85
C GLN A 8 9.59 -7.27 -11.56
N GLU A 9 10.38 -8.32 -11.32
CA GLU A 9 9.87 -9.64 -10.93
C GLU A 9 9.06 -9.57 -9.63
N LEU A 10 9.57 -8.88 -8.61
CA LEU A 10 8.85 -8.69 -7.34
C LEU A 10 7.57 -7.86 -7.50
N TYR A 11 7.60 -6.78 -8.28
CA TYR A 11 6.40 -5.99 -8.55
C TYR A 11 5.30 -6.80 -9.22
N GLN A 12 5.68 -7.65 -10.19
CA GLN A 12 4.75 -8.54 -10.86
C GLN A 12 4.17 -9.55 -9.87
N GLU A 13 5.00 -10.19 -9.05
CA GLU A 13 4.53 -11.18 -8.09
C GLU A 13 3.62 -10.58 -7.00
N ILE A 14 3.91 -9.35 -6.54
CA ILE A 14 3.04 -8.58 -5.65
C ILE A 14 1.70 -8.33 -6.34
N ALA A 15 1.71 -7.80 -7.56
CA ALA A 15 0.49 -7.46 -8.29
C ALA A 15 -0.39 -8.71 -8.55
N GLU A 16 0.22 -9.83 -8.96
CA GLU A 16 -0.46 -11.10 -9.16
C GLU A 16 -1.03 -11.65 -7.84
N THR A 17 -0.28 -11.54 -6.75
CA THR A 17 -0.74 -11.99 -5.43
C THR A 17 -1.95 -11.17 -4.96
N VAL A 18 -1.90 -9.83 -5.09
CA VAL A 18 -3.05 -8.97 -4.78
C VAL A 18 -4.25 -9.29 -5.68
N ASN A 19 -4.05 -9.44 -7.00
CA ASN A 19 -5.12 -9.81 -7.92
C ASN A 19 -5.81 -11.13 -7.49
N ASN A 20 -5.04 -12.13 -7.08
CA ASN A 20 -5.56 -13.42 -6.62
C ASN A 20 -6.26 -13.35 -5.25
N MET A 21 -6.10 -12.26 -4.51
CA MET A 21 -6.79 -12.04 -3.23
C MET A 21 -8.13 -11.31 -3.40
N ILE A 22 -8.40 -10.72 -4.57
CA ILE A 22 -9.64 -9.99 -4.84
C ILE A 22 -10.67 -10.96 -5.48
N PRO A 23 -11.80 -11.25 -4.80
CA PRO A 23 -12.77 -12.27 -5.25
C PRO A 23 -13.86 -11.72 -6.19
N GLU A 24 -13.64 -10.55 -6.79
CA GLU A 24 -14.58 -9.90 -7.71
C GLU A 24 -13.83 -9.05 -8.75
N GLU A 25 -14.56 -8.55 -9.76
CA GLU A 25 -14.00 -7.65 -10.77
C GLU A 25 -13.66 -6.27 -10.17
N TRP A 26 -12.48 -5.75 -10.51
CA TRP A 26 -11.92 -4.54 -9.94
C TRP A 26 -11.40 -3.56 -11.02
N GLU A 27 -11.55 -2.26 -10.78
CA GLU A 27 -11.09 -1.21 -11.70
C GLU A 27 -9.59 -0.92 -11.50
N ARG A 28 -9.17 -0.80 -10.24
CA ARG A 28 -7.78 -0.61 -9.84
C ARG A 28 -7.55 -1.05 -8.39
N PHE A 29 -6.31 -1.34 -8.03
CA PHE A 29 -5.91 -1.50 -6.63
C PHE A 29 -4.66 -0.71 -6.31
N TYR A 30 -4.48 -0.47 -5.01
CA TYR A 30 -3.33 0.16 -4.40
C TYR A 30 -2.84 -0.72 -3.26
N PHE A 31 -1.67 -1.32 -3.44
CA PHE A 31 -0.96 -2.07 -2.41
C PHE A 31 -0.02 -1.14 -1.65
N TYR A 32 -0.01 -1.25 -0.33
CA TYR A 32 0.85 -0.49 0.57
C TYR A 32 1.67 -1.45 1.42
N ALA A 33 2.96 -1.15 1.56
CA ALA A 33 3.83 -1.78 2.53
C ALA A 33 4.62 -0.73 3.29
N GLN A 34 4.73 -0.90 4.60
CA GLN A 34 5.64 -0.16 5.48
C GLN A 34 6.40 -1.17 6.30
N ILE A 35 7.72 -1.23 6.11
CA ILE A 35 8.59 -2.28 6.63
C ILE A 35 9.91 -1.67 7.09
N ASP A 36 10.36 -2.11 8.26
CA ASP A 36 11.68 -1.83 8.83
C ASP A 36 12.29 -3.10 9.45
N GLU A 37 13.41 -2.96 10.15
CA GLU A 37 14.12 -4.09 10.79
C GLU A 37 13.36 -4.69 11.98
N SER A 38 12.32 -4.02 12.48
CA SER A 38 11.47 -4.46 13.60
C SER A 38 10.17 -5.12 13.14
N GLY A 39 9.90 -5.14 11.83
CA GLY A 39 8.72 -5.71 11.20
C GLY A 39 7.99 -4.67 10.35
N GLY A 40 6.67 -4.76 10.27
CA GLY A 40 5.91 -3.83 9.46
C GLY A 40 4.46 -4.21 9.29
N ARG A 41 3.86 -3.67 8.23
CA ARG A 41 2.49 -3.98 7.83
C ARG A 41 2.36 -3.87 6.32
N VAL A 42 1.51 -4.73 5.78
CA VAL A 42 1.04 -4.64 4.40
C VAL A 42 -0.48 -4.58 4.39
N TYR A 43 -1.04 -3.92 3.39
CA TYR A 43 -2.47 -3.98 3.09
C TYR A 43 -2.73 -3.45 1.69
N PHE A 44 -3.94 -3.64 1.18
CA PHE A 44 -4.34 -2.99 -0.06
C PHE A 44 -5.78 -2.48 0.00
N PHE A 45 -6.08 -1.58 -0.92
CA PHE A 45 -7.44 -1.20 -1.27
C PHE A 45 -7.66 -1.48 -2.74
N TYR A 46 -8.80 -2.05 -3.10
CA TYR A 46 -9.22 -2.20 -4.50
C TYR A 46 -10.56 -1.50 -4.72
N LYS A 47 -10.76 -0.97 -5.93
CA LYS A 47 -12.00 -0.33 -6.33
C LYS A 47 -12.87 -1.33 -7.08
N SER A 48 -14.00 -1.73 -6.50
CA SER A 48 -14.92 -2.69 -7.14
C SER A 48 -15.63 -2.03 -8.33
N ILE A 49 -15.76 -2.77 -9.44
CA ILE A 49 -16.56 -2.31 -10.59
C ILE A 49 -18.05 -2.30 -10.25
N ARG A 50 -18.50 -3.15 -9.33
CA ARG A 50 -19.92 -3.34 -9.00
C ARG A 50 -20.53 -2.13 -8.30
N ASP A 51 -19.83 -1.58 -7.32
CA ASP A 51 -20.33 -0.50 -6.45
C ASP A 51 -19.50 0.78 -6.52
N ASN A 52 -18.43 0.78 -7.32
CA ASN A 52 -17.53 1.93 -7.52
C ASN A 52 -16.93 2.44 -6.21
N SER A 53 -16.78 1.56 -5.20
CA SER A 53 -16.22 1.87 -3.89
C SER A 53 -14.91 1.14 -3.63
N TYR A 54 -14.11 1.67 -2.70
CA TYR A 54 -12.87 1.03 -2.27
C TYR A 54 -13.11 0.06 -1.11
N THR A 55 -12.71 -1.19 -1.30
CA THR A 55 -12.73 -2.22 -0.27
C THR A 55 -11.33 -2.41 0.31
N TYR A 56 -11.25 -2.48 1.64
CA TYR A 56 -10.02 -2.72 2.37
C TYR A 56 -9.71 -4.22 2.45
N SER A 57 -8.45 -4.60 2.25
CA SER A 57 -8.04 -6.01 2.19
C SER A 57 -8.49 -6.84 3.39
N LEU A 58 -8.39 -6.30 4.61
CA LEU A 58 -8.76 -7.03 5.83
C LEU A 58 -10.27 -7.27 5.98
N ASP A 59 -11.11 -6.58 5.21
CA ASP A 59 -12.55 -6.81 5.21
C ASP A 59 -12.96 -7.94 4.25
N ILE A 60 -12.10 -8.30 3.28
CA ILE A 60 -12.40 -9.27 2.21
C ILE A 60 -12.80 -10.64 2.76
N PRO A 61 -12.06 -11.29 3.69
CA PRO A 61 -12.40 -12.64 4.14
C PRO A 61 -13.83 -12.72 4.69
N LYS A 62 -14.21 -11.71 5.47
CA LYS A 62 -15.55 -11.63 6.07
C LYS A 62 -16.62 -11.30 5.04
N GLN A 63 -16.36 -10.35 4.12
CA GLN A 63 -17.34 -9.94 3.10
C GLN A 63 -17.68 -11.06 2.12
N PHE A 64 -16.71 -11.91 1.79
CA PHE A 64 -16.84 -12.98 0.78
C PHE A 64 -16.88 -14.38 1.38
N ASN A 65 -16.90 -14.50 2.71
CA ASN A 65 -16.89 -15.78 3.44
C ASN A 65 -15.74 -16.70 2.98
N LEU A 66 -14.53 -16.13 2.89
CA LEU A 66 -13.30 -16.83 2.54
C LEU A 66 -12.58 -17.33 3.80
N SER A 67 -11.67 -18.28 3.62
CA SER A 67 -10.81 -18.77 4.70
C SER A 67 -9.85 -17.67 5.17
N GLU A 68 -9.97 -17.24 6.42
CA GLU A 68 -9.02 -16.30 7.04
C GLU A 68 -7.59 -16.84 7.01
N LEU A 69 -7.42 -18.15 7.22
CA LEU A 69 -6.09 -18.78 7.17
C LEU A 69 -5.46 -18.67 5.78
N GLU A 70 -6.21 -18.97 4.72
CA GLU A 70 -5.68 -18.87 3.35
C GLU A 70 -5.41 -17.43 2.95
N PHE A 71 -6.22 -16.49 3.43
CA PHE A 71 -6.02 -15.07 3.18
C PHE A 71 -4.77 -14.55 3.91
N ASN A 72 -4.61 -14.89 5.19
CA ASN A 72 -3.44 -14.52 5.98
C ASN A 72 -2.15 -15.09 5.38
N ASN A 73 -2.15 -16.33 4.88
CA ASN A 73 -0.99 -16.89 4.18
C ASN A 73 -0.58 -16.07 2.93
N LYS A 74 -1.55 -15.45 2.23
CA LYS A 74 -1.26 -14.58 1.09
C LYS A 74 -0.81 -13.19 1.55
N GLU A 75 -1.32 -12.69 2.66
CA GLU A 75 -0.84 -11.46 3.30
C GLU A 75 0.61 -11.60 3.78
N ASP A 76 0.95 -12.72 4.43
CA ASP A 76 2.32 -13.06 4.82
C ASP A 76 3.23 -13.11 3.59
N LYS A 77 2.78 -13.73 2.49
CA LYS A 77 3.52 -13.70 1.23
C LYS A 77 3.76 -12.27 0.71
N LEU A 78 2.77 -11.38 0.78
CA LEU A 78 2.93 -9.98 0.37
C LEU A 78 3.93 -9.24 1.26
N PHE A 79 3.96 -9.57 2.55
CA PHE A 79 4.96 -9.06 3.49
C PHE A 79 6.37 -9.53 3.10
N ASP A 80 6.57 -10.83 2.91
CA ASP A 80 7.86 -11.42 2.52
C ASP A 80 8.39 -10.84 1.19
N LEU A 81 7.52 -10.64 0.21
CA LEU A 81 7.89 -10.01 -1.08
C LEU A 81 8.34 -8.55 -0.89
N SER A 82 7.70 -7.84 0.04
CA SER A 82 8.02 -6.46 0.36
C SER A 82 9.33 -6.35 1.14
N GLU A 83 9.65 -7.32 2.00
CA GLU A 83 10.96 -7.43 2.64
C GLU A 83 12.07 -7.69 1.62
N GLN A 84 11.87 -8.63 0.70
CA GLN A 84 12.83 -8.92 -0.38
C GLN A 84 13.10 -7.68 -1.24
N LEU A 85 12.06 -6.92 -1.56
CA LEU A 85 12.19 -5.66 -2.30
C LEU A 85 13.08 -4.67 -1.55
N ARG A 86 12.91 -4.56 -0.23
CA ARG A 86 13.70 -3.68 0.62
C ARG A 86 15.16 -4.15 0.73
N GLU A 87 15.40 -5.45 0.81
CA GLU A 87 16.74 -6.02 0.84
C GLU A 87 17.50 -5.77 -0.48
N ILE A 88 16.83 -5.80 -1.64
CA ILE A 88 17.46 -5.42 -2.91
C ILE A 88 17.98 -3.98 -2.85
N PHE A 89 17.23 -3.04 -2.27
CA PHE A 89 17.71 -1.66 -2.09
C PHE A 89 18.96 -1.61 -1.21
N LYS A 90 18.96 -2.36 -0.10
CA LYS A 90 20.08 -2.46 0.83
C LYS A 90 21.33 -3.04 0.18
N GLU A 91 21.21 -4.16 -0.51
CA GLU A 91 22.32 -4.83 -1.21
C GLU A 91 22.93 -3.96 -2.32
N ASN A 92 22.11 -3.11 -2.94
CA ASN A 92 22.53 -2.18 -3.99
C ASN A 92 22.92 -0.79 -3.46
N ASN A 93 23.11 -0.64 -2.14
CA ASN A 93 23.46 0.62 -1.47
C ASN A 93 22.54 1.80 -1.84
N GLN A 94 21.26 1.52 -2.05
CA GLN A 94 20.23 2.55 -2.26
C GLN A 94 19.69 3.05 -0.92
N GLU A 95 19.20 4.29 -0.91
CA GLU A 95 18.47 4.83 0.23
C GLU A 95 17.23 3.95 0.50
N LEU A 96 17.01 3.61 1.78
CA LEU A 96 15.89 2.76 2.18
C LEU A 96 14.64 3.61 2.36
N TRP A 97 13.57 3.19 1.71
CA TRP A 97 12.25 3.75 1.89
C TRP A 97 11.61 3.23 3.19
N TYR A 98 10.69 4.02 3.75
CA TYR A 98 9.89 3.65 4.93
C TYR A 98 8.57 3.03 4.54
N SER A 99 8.01 3.44 3.39
CA SER A 99 6.88 2.74 2.79
C SER A 99 6.95 2.79 1.27
N PHE A 100 6.26 1.88 0.61
CA PHE A 100 6.00 1.99 -0.82
C PHE A 100 4.54 1.70 -1.14
N THR A 101 4.09 2.24 -2.27
CA THR A 101 2.76 2.05 -2.80
C THR A 101 2.85 1.59 -4.24
N LEU A 102 2.23 0.46 -4.56
CA LEU A 102 2.09 -0.08 -5.90
C LEU A 102 0.64 0.06 -6.35
N MET A 103 0.42 0.66 -7.51
CA MET A 103 -0.89 0.80 -8.14
C MET A 103 -0.91 0.03 -9.46
N LEU A 104 -1.99 -0.70 -9.68
CA LEU A 104 -2.32 -1.31 -10.96
C LEU A 104 -3.80 -1.07 -11.26
N ASP A 105 -4.09 -0.64 -12.48
CA ASP A 105 -5.46 -0.60 -13.00
C ASP A 105 -5.75 -1.70 -14.02
N GLN A 106 -7.03 -1.95 -14.28
CA GLN A 106 -7.51 -2.97 -15.22
C GLN A 106 -7.05 -2.75 -16.66
N THR A 107 -6.53 -1.56 -17.01
CA THR A 107 -5.96 -1.25 -18.33
C THR A 107 -4.49 -1.64 -18.44
N GLY A 108 -3.88 -2.04 -17.32
CA GLY A 108 -2.45 -2.34 -17.20
C GLY A 108 -1.60 -1.11 -16.84
N LYS A 109 -2.22 0.03 -16.49
CA LYS A 109 -1.45 1.18 -16.00
C LYS A 109 -0.87 0.82 -14.64
N PHE A 110 0.44 0.93 -14.54
CA PHE A 110 1.21 0.53 -13.39
C PHE A 110 2.03 1.71 -12.87
N SER A 111 2.14 1.84 -11.54
CA SER A 111 3.05 2.79 -10.91
C SER A 111 3.51 2.31 -9.54
N VAL A 112 4.76 2.61 -9.18
CA VAL A 112 5.32 2.42 -7.84
C VAL A 112 5.77 3.77 -7.31
N SER A 113 5.43 4.07 -6.07
CA SER A 113 5.90 5.25 -5.35
C SER A 113 6.56 4.83 -4.05
N PHE A 114 7.77 5.33 -3.81
CA PHE A 114 8.51 5.16 -2.56
C PHE A 114 8.38 6.40 -1.69
N ASP A 115 8.17 6.20 -0.38
CA ASP A 115 8.12 7.27 0.60
C ASP A 115 9.29 7.10 1.59
N TYR A 116 10.11 8.13 1.66
CA TYR A 116 11.32 8.22 2.49
C TYR A 116 11.06 8.99 3.81
N THR A 117 9.80 9.36 4.08
CA THR A 117 9.41 9.99 5.33
C THR A 117 9.50 8.98 6.47
N ASP A 118 10.29 9.30 7.50
CA ASP A 118 10.39 8.49 8.71
C ASP A 118 9.15 8.63 9.58
N TRP A 119 8.07 7.98 9.14
CA TRP A 119 6.77 8.01 9.80
C TRP A 119 6.79 7.52 11.25
N LEU A 120 7.78 6.70 11.62
CA LEU A 120 7.94 6.15 12.97
C LEU A 120 8.43 7.21 13.96
N ASN A 121 9.16 8.22 13.47
CA ASN A 121 9.64 9.35 14.25
C ASN A 121 8.74 10.59 14.14
N THR A 122 7.46 10.40 13.78
CA THR A 122 6.46 11.47 13.72
C THR A 122 5.33 11.28 14.74
N ASP A 123 4.56 12.34 14.97
CA ASP A 123 3.34 12.28 15.78
C ASP A 123 2.15 11.61 15.05
N TYR A 124 2.33 11.20 13.79
CA TYR A 124 1.31 10.51 13.01
C TYR A 124 1.28 9.03 13.37
N GLY A 125 0.39 8.66 14.28
CA GLY A 125 0.08 7.25 14.52
C GLY A 125 -0.52 6.56 13.29
N PHE A 126 -0.56 5.23 13.30
CA PHE A 126 -1.01 4.43 12.16
C PHE A 126 -2.38 4.85 11.57
N VAL A 127 -3.35 5.16 12.42
CA VAL A 127 -4.68 5.61 11.96
C VAL A 127 -4.58 6.92 11.18
N ALA A 128 -3.72 7.83 11.60
CA ALA A 128 -3.48 9.09 10.92
C ALA A 128 -2.73 8.88 9.60
N GLN A 129 -1.68 8.06 9.59
CA GLN A 129 -0.94 7.69 8.38
C GLN A 129 -1.87 7.06 7.32
N LYS A 130 -2.73 6.11 7.73
CA LYS A 130 -3.71 5.50 6.81
C LYS A 130 -4.69 6.53 6.25
N LYS A 131 -5.17 7.49 7.05
CA LYS A 131 -6.06 8.57 6.57
C LYS A 131 -5.36 9.47 5.55
N ILE A 132 -4.10 9.84 5.81
CA ILE A 132 -3.26 10.61 4.87
C ILE A 132 -3.05 9.84 3.58
N TRP A 133 -2.71 8.55 3.67
CA TRP A 133 -2.52 7.68 2.52
C TRP A 133 -3.80 7.54 1.68
N LYS A 134 -4.96 7.34 2.32
CA LYS A 134 -6.25 7.27 1.62
C LYS A 134 -6.57 8.56 0.88
N TYR A 135 -6.30 9.71 1.50
CA TYR A 135 -6.45 11.00 0.85
C TYR A 135 -5.53 11.16 -0.37
N LYS A 136 -4.28 10.69 -0.27
CA LYS A 136 -3.28 10.76 -1.34
C LYS A 136 -3.61 9.88 -2.55
N TYR A 137 -4.05 8.64 -2.32
CA TYR A 137 -4.14 7.63 -3.38
C TYR A 137 -5.56 7.24 -3.80
N LEU A 138 -6.56 7.41 -2.92
CA LEU A 138 -7.93 6.96 -3.18
C LEU A 138 -8.88 8.12 -3.55
N ASP A 139 -8.37 9.35 -3.63
CA ASP A 139 -9.16 10.57 -3.82
C ASP A 139 -10.31 10.71 -2.80
N GLU A 140 -10.14 10.13 -1.60
CA GLU A 140 -11.18 10.11 -0.57
C GLU A 140 -11.23 11.45 0.17
N ALA A 141 -12.38 12.12 0.07
CA ALA A 141 -12.63 13.35 0.82
C ALA A 141 -12.62 13.08 2.34
N PRO A 142 -12.14 14.04 3.16
CA PRO A 142 -12.17 13.89 4.61
C PRO A 142 -13.59 13.64 5.11
N ALA A 143 -13.79 12.53 5.80
CA ALA A 143 -15.10 12.11 6.30
C ALA A 143 -15.63 12.98 7.46
N ASP A 144 -14.74 13.68 8.17
CA ASP A 144 -15.07 14.50 9.33
C ASP A 144 -14.08 15.67 9.52
N GLU A 145 -14.44 16.64 10.37
CA GLU A 145 -13.61 17.81 10.68
C GLU A 145 -12.26 17.44 11.33
N LYS A 146 -12.19 16.29 12.03
CA LYS A 146 -10.92 15.81 12.63
C LYS A 146 -9.95 15.37 11.54
N THR A 147 -10.45 14.65 10.54
CA THR A 147 -9.69 14.17 9.39
C THR A 147 -9.27 15.35 8.53
N LYS A 148 -10.15 16.33 8.32
CA LYS A 148 -9.80 17.59 7.63
C LYS A 148 -8.68 18.35 8.34
N SER A 149 -8.76 18.48 9.67
CA SER A 149 -7.71 19.14 10.46
C SER A 149 -6.38 18.40 10.40
N LEU A 150 -6.42 17.07 10.48
CA LEU A 150 -5.26 16.20 10.30
C LEU A 150 -4.59 16.41 8.94
N LEU A 151 -5.37 16.40 7.86
CA LEU A 151 -4.84 16.59 6.50
C LEU A 151 -4.25 17.98 6.31
N ASN A 152 -4.88 19.03 6.86
CA ASN A 152 -4.35 20.39 6.82
C ASN A 152 -3.02 20.52 7.57
N GLN A 153 -2.88 19.84 8.72
CA GLN A 153 -1.62 19.81 9.46
C GLN A 153 -0.53 19.10 8.64
N TYR A 154 -0.86 17.92 8.10
CA TYR A 154 0.04 17.15 7.25
C TYR A 154 0.54 17.96 6.04
N LEU A 155 -0.36 18.59 5.28
CA LEU A 155 0.00 19.37 4.09
C LEU A 155 0.88 20.58 4.42
N LYS A 156 0.79 21.12 5.65
CA LYS A 156 1.65 22.21 6.11
C LYS A 156 3.04 21.73 6.52
N GLU A 157 3.12 20.56 7.17
CA GLU A 157 4.39 19.98 7.64
C GLU A 157 5.20 19.32 6.51
N TYR A 158 4.51 18.77 5.51
CA TYR A 158 5.12 18.03 4.40
C TYR A 158 4.79 18.65 3.02
N PRO A 159 5.16 19.92 2.76
CA PRO A 159 4.82 20.62 1.53
C PRO A 159 5.52 20.03 0.29
N ASN A 160 6.57 19.22 0.46
CA ASN A 160 7.33 18.55 -0.60
C ASN A 160 7.04 17.03 -0.69
N ASN A 161 6.13 16.53 0.14
CA ASN A 161 5.43 15.27 -0.10
C ASN A 161 3.92 15.54 -0.37
N PRO A 162 3.55 16.54 -1.20
CA PRO A 162 2.17 16.99 -1.29
C PRO A 162 1.44 16.15 -2.35
N ILE A 163 1.05 14.93 -1.98
CA ILE A 163 0.21 14.09 -2.84
C ILE A 163 0.93 13.54 -4.10
#